data_AF-A0A6N9TYP3-F1
#
_entry.id   AF-A0A6N9TYP3-F1
#
_cell.length_a   1.000
_cell.length_b   1.000
_cell.length_c   1.000
_cell.angle_alpha   90.00
_cell.angle_beta   90.00
_cell.angle_gamma   90.00
#
_symmetry.space_group_name_H-M   'P 1'
#
loop_
_entity.id
_entity.type
_entity.pdbx_description
1 polymer ?
#
loop_
_entity_poly.entity_id
_entity_poly.type
_entity_poly.pdbx_seq_one_letter_code
_entity_poly.pdbx_strand_id
1 'polypeptide(L)'
;METVPLTPEQLDAQAARLHGTEAWRQIVLGLRYTAADPVFPEPAPRPVLPEPVLPEPFLPERVPPKPRPGSATPAPPRAPAPATHPAHPGQAARPDQAGQPAEWRGLLSAPVSSLVEETLRALPSSLPRERPLPGRLGALVPDLLHTWRRIGQPDVRPSTHLGYARKILTEWGWQNTPYRLRNARGARCLCGAMLTAHRLGYGSLETVDRAGAWLITELRSQGWNDLIGPWNRQPGRTAADALSLLDATILRASRAGH
;
A
#
# COMPACT_ATOMS: atom_id res chain seq x y z
N MET A 1 33.56 36.37 -12.98
CA MET A 1 34.12 35.23 -12.23
C MET A 1 33.36 33.99 -12.68
N GLU A 2 33.87 33.28 -13.68
CA GLU A 2 33.21 32.09 -14.25
C GLU A 2 33.17 30.97 -13.19
N THR A 3 31.98 30.63 -12.71
CA THR A 3 31.78 29.45 -11.87
C THR A 3 31.70 28.23 -12.79
N VAL A 4 32.81 27.49 -12.88
CA VAL A 4 32.82 26.20 -13.58
C VAL A 4 31.75 25.29 -12.94
N PRO A 5 30.81 24.73 -13.71
CA PRO A 5 29.80 23.84 -13.16
C PRO A 5 30.48 22.58 -12.63
N LEU A 6 30.36 22.34 -11.33
CA LEU A 6 30.91 21.16 -10.66
C LEU A 6 30.11 19.92 -11.07
N THR A 7 30.81 18.81 -11.31
CA THR A 7 30.13 17.52 -11.45
C THR A 7 29.51 17.10 -10.11
N PRO A 8 28.49 16.22 -10.11
CA PRO A 8 27.88 15.73 -8.88
C PRO A 8 28.90 15.13 -7.89
N GLU A 9 29.90 14.38 -8.37
CA GLU A 9 30.94 13.82 -7.50
C GLU A 9 31.84 14.90 -6.89
N GLN A 10 32.14 15.97 -7.65
CA GLN A 10 32.95 17.09 -7.16
C GLN A 10 32.20 17.90 -6.11
N LEU A 11 30.89 18.05 -6.27
CA LEU A 11 30.02 18.68 -5.29
C LEU A 11 29.94 17.84 -4.00
N ASP A 12 29.78 16.53 -4.12
CA ASP A 12 29.77 15.60 -2.97
C ASP A 12 31.10 15.62 -2.22
N ALA A 13 32.23 15.65 -2.94
CA ALA A 13 33.55 15.76 -2.35
C ALA A 13 33.76 17.11 -1.64
N GLN A 14 33.20 18.21 -2.16
CA GLN A 14 33.23 19.51 -1.50
C GLN A 14 32.34 19.56 -0.25
N ALA A 15 31.13 18.99 -0.33
CA ALA A 15 30.20 18.92 0.79
C ALA A 15 30.74 18.06 1.94
N ALA A 16 31.37 16.92 1.62
CA ALA A 16 32.02 16.05 2.60
C ALA A 16 33.13 16.78 3.38
N ARG A 17 33.90 17.64 2.70
CA ARG A 17 34.93 18.47 3.36
C ARG A 17 34.32 19.52 4.29
N LEU A 18 33.16 20.07 3.94
CA LEU A 18 32.47 21.07 4.77
C LEU A 18 31.96 20.46 6.09
N HIS A 19 31.50 19.21 6.07
CA HIS A 19 30.83 18.54 7.20
C HIS A 19 31.68 18.43 8.48
N GLY A 20 33.01 18.46 8.36
CA GLY A 20 33.94 18.45 9.50
C GLY A 20 34.31 19.83 10.06
N THR A 21 33.92 20.92 9.37
CA THR A 21 34.37 22.27 9.68
C THR A 21 33.54 22.95 10.76
N GLU A 22 34.14 23.93 11.44
CA GLU A 22 33.42 24.80 12.36
C GLU A 22 32.35 25.64 11.63
N ALA A 23 32.58 26.01 10.37
CA ALA A 23 31.59 26.70 9.54
C ALA A 23 30.29 25.89 9.39
N TRP A 24 30.39 24.56 9.21
CA TRP A 24 29.22 23.69 9.18
C TRP A 24 28.48 23.64 10.51
N ARG A 25 29.20 23.61 11.64
CA ARG A 25 28.57 23.68 12.97
C ARG A 25 27.85 25.01 13.18
N GLN A 26 28.45 26.12 12.78
CA GLN A 26 27.84 27.45 12.89
C GLN A 26 26.59 27.59 12.02
N ILE A 27 26.57 27.01 10.81
CA ILE A 27 25.38 26.96 9.95
C ILE A 27 24.26 26.15 10.62
N VAL A 28 24.58 24.96 11.14
CA VAL A 28 23.60 24.08 11.82
C VAL A 28 23.06 24.72 13.10
N LEU A 29 23.90 25.40 13.86
CA LEU A 29 23.48 26.14 15.06
C LEU A 29 22.64 27.37 14.68
N GLY A 30 23.03 28.13 13.66
CA GLY A 30 22.31 29.30 13.17
C GLY A 30 20.90 28.97 12.66
N LEU A 31 20.71 27.82 12.02
CA LEU A 31 19.40 27.32 11.59
C LEU A 31 18.42 27.07 12.75
N ARG A 32 18.91 26.86 13.98
CA ARG A 32 18.04 26.74 15.17
C ARG A 32 17.57 28.10 15.70
N TYR A 33 18.23 29.19 15.32
CA TYR A 33 17.89 30.54 15.76
C TYR A 33 17.07 31.32 14.72
N THR A 34 17.11 30.94 13.45
CA THR A 34 16.38 31.63 12.36
C THR A 34 15.16 30.89 11.85
N ALA A 35 14.93 29.63 12.27
CA ALA A 35 13.67 28.96 12.01
C ALA A 35 12.59 29.58 12.91
N ALA A 36 11.70 30.38 12.31
CA ALA A 36 10.52 30.88 13.01
C ALA A 36 9.70 29.69 13.53
N ASP A 37 9.26 29.76 14.78
CA ASP A 37 8.32 28.78 15.33
C ASP A 37 7.11 28.71 14.40
N PRO A 38 6.62 27.49 14.09
CA PRO A 38 5.44 27.35 13.24
C PRO A 38 4.25 28.03 13.93
N VAL A 39 3.84 29.19 13.41
CA VAL A 39 2.60 29.86 13.80
C VAL A 39 1.45 29.02 13.26
N PHE A 40 0.80 28.28 14.15
CA PHE A 40 -0.44 27.58 13.81
C PHE A 40 -1.56 28.61 13.64
N PRO A 41 -2.33 28.58 12.53
CA PRO A 41 -3.52 29.43 12.42
C PRO A 41 -4.50 29.06 13.54
N GLU A 42 -5.07 30.09 14.17
CA GLU A 42 -6.07 29.94 15.22
C GLU A 42 -7.25 29.08 14.70
N PRO A 43 -7.74 28.10 15.47
CA PRO A 43 -8.80 27.23 15.00
C PRO A 43 -10.05 28.04 14.68
N ALA A 44 -10.58 27.86 13.47
CA ALA A 44 -11.81 28.52 13.02
C ALA A 44 -12.95 28.30 14.03
N PRO A 45 -13.80 29.32 14.27
CA PRO A 45 -14.95 29.18 15.17
C PRO A 45 -15.86 28.05 14.68
N ARG A 46 -16.26 27.19 15.61
CA ARG A 46 -17.11 26.04 15.32
C ARG A 46 -18.45 26.51 14.74
N PRO A 47 -18.94 25.91 13.64
CA PRO A 47 -20.29 26.19 13.17
C PRO A 47 -21.31 25.72 14.23
N VAL A 48 -22.21 26.62 14.62
CA VAL A 48 -23.34 26.30 15.50
C VAL A 48 -24.33 25.48 14.67
N LEU A 49 -24.48 24.21 15.01
CA LEU A 49 -25.53 23.36 14.43
C LEU A 49 -26.90 23.86 14.95
N PRO A 50 -27.93 24.01 14.09
CA PRO A 50 -29.27 24.30 14.55
C PRO A 50 -29.82 23.12 15.38
N GLU A 51 -30.57 23.43 16.44
CA GLU A 51 -31.17 22.43 17.33
C GLU A 51 -32.07 21.44 16.58
N PRO A 52 -32.09 20.15 17.01
CA PRO A 52 -32.95 19.15 16.39
C PRO A 52 -34.42 19.44 16.70
N VAL A 53 -35.20 19.72 15.66
CA VAL A 53 -36.66 19.78 15.73
C VAL A 53 -37.20 18.37 15.96
N LEU A 54 -37.93 18.17 17.05
CA LEU A 54 -38.66 16.92 17.35
C LEU A 54 -39.74 16.68 16.28
N PRO A 55 -39.87 15.46 15.72
CA PRO A 55 -40.96 15.17 14.79
C PRO A 55 -42.31 15.04 15.53
N GLU A 56 -43.35 15.64 14.95
CA GLU A 56 -44.73 15.50 15.41
C GLU A 56 -45.28 14.06 15.28
N PRO A 57 -46.27 13.67 16.12
CA PRO A 57 -46.83 12.32 16.11
C PRO A 57 -47.73 12.08 14.88
N PHE A 58 -47.35 11.12 14.06
CA PHE A 58 -48.15 10.64 12.92
C PHE A 58 -49.24 9.67 13.41
N LEU A 59 -50.52 9.99 13.16
CA LEU A 59 -51.67 9.10 13.41
C LEU A 59 -51.67 7.91 12.41
N PRO A 60 -52.12 6.71 12.80
CA PRO A 60 -52.06 5.53 11.94
C PRO A 60 -53.15 5.53 10.86
N GLU A 61 -52.72 5.36 9.61
CA GLU A 61 -53.59 5.22 8.45
C GLU A 61 -54.11 3.77 8.30
N ARG A 62 -55.31 3.65 7.72
CA ARG A 62 -56.17 2.46 7.70
C ARG A 62 -55.58 1.28 6.91
N VAL A 63 -55.76 0.08 7.46
CA VAL A 63 -55.40 -1.22 6.86
C VAL A 63 -56.41 -1.61 5.75
N PRO A 64 -55.96 -2.00 4.54
CA PRO A 64 -56.83 -2.61 3.52
C PRO A 64 -57.00 -4.15 3.73
N PRO A 65 -58.15 -4.73 3.34
CA PRO A 65 -58.51 -6.11 3.70
C PRO A 65 -57.89 -7.20 2.81
N LYS A 66 -57.78 -8.39 3.42
CA LYS A 66 -57.14 -9.63 2.93
C LYS A 66 -58.06 -10.41 1.94
N PRO A 67 -57.54 -11.00 0.85
CA PRO A 67 -58.34 -11.89 -0.01
C PRO A 67 -58.41 -13.33 0.54
N ARG A 68 -59.56 -13.99 0.31
CA ARG A 68 -59.88 -15.38 0.71
C ARG A 68 -59.40 -16.42 -0.32
N PRO A 69 -59.19 -17.69 0.08
CA PRO A 69 -58.75 -18.77 -0.80
C PRO A 69 -59.88 -19.72 -1.26
N GLY A 70 -59.64 -20.39 -2.39
CA GLY A 70 -60.41 -21.52 -2.96
C GLY A 70 -60.79 -21.25 -4.42
N SER A 71 -60.77 -22.17 -5.38
CA SER A 71 -60.40 -23.59 -5.46
C SER A 71 -60.27 -23.96 -6.95
N ALA A 72 -59.66 -25.13 -7.20
CA ALA A 72 -59.85 -26.01 -8.36
C ALA A 72 -58.96 -25.87 -9.61
N THR A 73 -58.10 -26.88 -9.75
CA THR A 73 -57.48 -27.43 -10.98
C THR A 73 -58.57 -28.07 -11.89
N PRO A 74 -58.31 -28.32 -13.19
CA PRO A 74 -57.73 -29.62 -13.58
C PRO A 74 -56.70 -29.57 -14.73
N ALA A 75 -55.86 -30.62 -14.78
CA ALA A 75 -54.91 -30.98 -15.84
C ALA A 75 -55.57 -32.04 -16.80
N PRO A 76 -54.86 -32.77 -17.70
CA PRO A 76 -53.80 -32.50 -18.70
C PRO A 76 -54.25 -33.01 -20.13
N PRO A 77 -53.39 -33.27 -21.16
CA PRO A 77 -52.66 -34.55 -21.24
C PRO A 77 -51.25 -34.54 -21.90
N ARG A 78 -50.56 -35.65 -21.58
CA ARG A 78 -49.25 -36.22 -21.94
C ARG A 78 -48.80 -36.24 -23.43
N ALA A 79 -47.50 -35.99 -23.61
CA ALA A 79 -46.39 -36.82 -24.17
C ALA A 79 -46.65 -37.83 -25.32
N PRO A 80 -45.66 -38.11 -26.20
CA PRO A 80 -44.59 -39.05 -25.84
C PRO A 80 -43.17 -38.77 -26.43
N ALA A 81 -42.15 -39.17 -25.67
CA ALA A 81 -40.90 -39.75 -26.19
C ALA A 81 -41.09 -41.30 -26.21
N PRO A 82 -40.30 -42.15 -26.91
CA PRO A 82 -38.88 -42.35 -26.59
C PRO A 82 -37.97 -42.89 -27.75
N ALA A 83 -36.65 -42.96 -27.51
CA ALA A 83 -35.85 -44.16 -27.78
C ALA A 83 -34.42 -44.07 -27.17
N THR A 84 -34.14 -45.06 -26.34
CA THR A 84 -32.88 -45.57 -25.74
C THR A 84 -31.98 -46.23 -26.82
N HIS A 85 -30.65 -46.45 -26.75
CA HIS A 85 -29.68 -47.05 -25.80
C HIS A 85 -28.27 -47.07 -26.52
N PRO A 86 -27.15 -47.67 -26.02
CA PRO A 86 -26.53 -47.75 -24.68
C PRO A 86 -24.98 -47.50 -24.64
N ALA A 87 -24.48 -47.28 -23.41
CA ALA A 87 -23.16 -47.54 -22.78
C ALA A 87 -21.83 -47.79 -23.55
N HIS A 88 -20.78 -47.06 -23.14
CA HIS A 88 -19.44 -47.62 -22.86
C HIS A 88 -18.74 -46.91 -21.67
N PRO A 89 -18.05 -47.64 -20.76
CA PRO A 89 -17.54 -47.09 -19.51
C PRO A 89 -16.03 -46.78 -19.56
N GLY A 90 -15.62 -45.83 -18.72
CA GLY A 90 -14.29 -45.84 -18.12
C GLY A 90 -13.31 -44.78 -18.64
N GLN A 91 -13.19 -43.67 -17.91
CA GLN A 91 -11.94 -43.29 -17.24
C GLN A 91 -12.14 -41.97 -16.50
N ALA A 92 -12.17 -42.06 -15.17
CA ALA A 92 -11.89 -40.92 -14.32
C ALA A 92 -10.39 -40.59 -14.44
N ALA A 93 -10.06 -39.61 -15.28
CA ALA A 93 -8.71 -39.04 -15.32
C ALA A 93 -8.57 -38.01 -14.19
N ARG A 94 -7.62 -38.28 -13.29
CA ARG A 94 -7.16 -37.35 -12.24
C ARG A 94 -6.66 -36.04 -12.88
N PRO A 95 -7.00 -34.86 -12.35
CA PRO A 95 -6.50 -33.60 -12.86
C PRO A 95 -5.16 -33.30 -12.21
N ASP A 96 -4.05 -33.90 -12.69
CA ASP A 96 -2.73 -33.39 -12.28
C ASP A 96 -1.51 -33.73 -13.17
N GLN A 97 -1.68 -34.28 -14.38
CA GLN A 97 -0.50 -34.66 -15.21
C GLN A 97 -0.57 -34.31 -16.71
N ALA A 98 -1.54 -33.52 -17.16
CA ALA A 98 -1.70 -33.21 -18.60
C ALA A 98 -1.14 -31.83 -19.04
N GLY A 99 -0.53 -31.04 -18.15
CA GLY A 99 -0.11 -29.66 -18.46
C GLY A 99 1.26 -29.50 -19.12
N GLN A 100 2.24 -30.32 -18.75
CA GLN A 100 3.64 -30.00 -19.10
C GLN A 100 4.11 -30.35 -20.51
N PRO A 101 3.68 -31.45 -21.18
CA PRO A 101 4.29 -31.84 -22.45
C PRO A 101 3.79 -31.05 -23.68
N ALA A 102 2.65 -30.36 -23.56
CA ALA A 102 2.09 -29.53 -24.64
C ALA A 102 2.66 -28.11 -24.60
N GLU A 103 2.95 -27.59 -23.40
CA GLU A 103 3.41 -26.23 -23.17
C GLU A 103 4.81 -25.99 -23.77
N TRP A 104 5.76 -26.90 -23.59
CA TRP A 104 7.12 -26.72 -24.14
C TRP A 104 7.18 -26.90 -25.67
N ARG A 105 6.32 -27.74 -26.27
CA ARG A 105 6.26 -27.87 -27.74
C ARG A 105 5.70 -26.61 -28.39
N GLY A 106 4.79 -25.92 -27.71
CA GLY A 106 4.31 -24.59 -28.11
C GLY A 106 5.44 -23.56 -28.17
N LEU A 107 6.37 -23.60 -27.20
CA LEU A 107 7.53 -22.71 -27.16
C LEU A 107 8.49 -22.93 -28.34
N LEU A 108 8.66 -24.17 -28.82
CA LEU A 108 9.51 -24.47 -29.98
C LEU A 108 8.93 -24.01 -31.32
N SER A 109 7.63 -23.72 -31.36
CA SER A 109 6.93 -23.26 -32.57
C SER A 109 6.76 -21.73 -32.59
N ALA A 110 7.05 -21.05 -31.49
CA ALA A 110 6.98 -19.60 -31.38
C ALA A 110 8.25 -18.95 -31.98
N PRO A 111 8.13 -17.83 -32.72
CA PRO A 111 9.29 -17.04 -33.12
C PRO A 111 10.10 -16.60 -31.90
N VAL A 112 11.43 -16.64 -32.00
CA VAL A 112 12.34 -16.21 -30.92
C VAL A 112 12.00 -14.80 -30.43
N SER A 113 11.59 -13.89 -31.31
CA SER A 113 11.16 -12.53 -30.96
C SER A 113 9.93 -12.51 -30.04
N SER A 114 8.95 -13.38 -30.26
CA SER A 114 7.75 -13.49 -29.42
C SER A 114 8.07 -14.09 -28.05
N LEU A 115 8.99 -15.05 -27.98
CA LEU A 115 9.48 -15.59 -26.71
C LEU A 115 10.27 -14.52 -25.92
N VAL A 116 11.11 -13.75 -26.61
CA VAL A 116 11.84 -12.64 -26.00
C VAL A 116 10.88 -11.57 -25.50
N GLU A 117 9.87 -11.17 -26.28
CA GLU A 117 8.86 -10.20 -25.82
C GLU A 117 8.04 -10.71 -24.63
N GLU A 118 7.57 -11.95 -24.65
CA GLU A 118 6.80 -12.54 -23.54
C GLU A 118 7.67 -12.65 -22.29
N THR A 119 8.94 -13.06 -22.45
CA THR A 119 9.90 -13.08 -21.35
C THR A 119 10.16 -11.67 -20.83
N LEU A 120 10.39 -10.67 -21.69
CA LEU A 120 10.60 -9.27 -21.30
C LEU A 120 9.36 -8.66 -20.63
N ARG A 121 8.15 -9.09 -21.01
CA ARG A 121 6.87 -8.70 -20.40
C ARG A 121 6.65 -9.36 -19.04
N ALA A 122 7.12 -10.60 -18.89
CA ALA A 122 7.07 -11.38 -17.66
C ALA A 122 8.22 -11.05 -16.69
N LEU A 123 9.30 -10.41 -17.18
CA LEU A 123 10.36 -9.91 -16.32
C LEU A 123 9.77 -8.86 -15.37
N PRO A 124 10.07 -8.94 -14.06
CA PRO A 124 9.73 -7.87 -13.16
C PRO A 124 10.37 -6.59 -13.68
N SER A 125 9.57 -5.52 -13.77
CA SER A 125 10.01 -4.19 -14.16
C SER A 125 11.33 -3.86 -13.46
N SER A 126 12.35 -3.48 -14.24
CA SER A 126 13.68 -3.14 -13.76
C SER A 126 13.58 -2.30 -12.49
N LEU A 127 14.08 -2.81 -11.37
CA LEU A 127 14.12 -2.06 -10.12
C LEU A 127 14.85 -0.74 -10.42
N PRO A 128 14.22 0.43 -10.19
CA PRO A 128 14.94 1.69 -10.23
C PRO A 128 16.19 1.52 -9.36
N ARG A 129 17.37 1.97 -9.84
CA ARG A 129 18.63 1.89 -9.07
C ARG A 129 18.35 2.24 -7.61
N GLU A 130 18.25 1.22 -6.76
CA GLU A 130 17.78 1.41 -5.39
C GLU A 130 18.90 2.09 -4.63
N ARG A 131 18.72 3.37 -4.33
CA ARG A 131 19.63 4.06 -3.43
C ARG A 131 19.54 3.36 -2.07
N PRO A 132 20.64 2.84 -1.51
CA PRO A 132 20.58 2.16 -0.22
C PRO A 132 20.02 3.12 0.83
N LEU A 133 19.24 2.58 1.76
CA LEU A 133 18.76 3.37 2.88
C LEU A 133 19.98 3.94 3.62
N PRO A 134 19.91 5.17 4.13
CA PRO A 134 20.93 5.63 5.04
C PRO A 134 20.91 4.65 6.22
N GLY A 135 22.04 4.01 6.52
CA GLY A 135 22.11 2.88 7.46
C GLY A 135 21.62 3.22 8.88
N ARG A 136 21.89 2.38 9.89
CA ARG A 136 21.29 2.55 11.23
C ARG A 136 21.46 3.93 11.88
N LEU A 137 22.56 4.64 11.60
CA LEU A 137 22.72 6.03 12.05
C LEU A 137 21.72 6.98 11.38
N GLY A 138 21.45 6.78 10.08
CA GLY A 138 20.42 7.49 9.33
C GLY A 138 19.00 7.27 9.85
N ALA A 139 18.73 6.15 10.51
CA ALA A 139 17.44 5.87 11.15
C ALA A 139 17.13 6.81 12.32
N LEU A 140 18.17 7.30 13.00
CA LEU A 140 18.11 8.23 14.14
C LEU A 140 17.96 9.69 13.69
N VAL A 141 18.51 10.03 12.53
CA VAL A 141 18.45 11.38 11.96
C VAL A 141 17.00 11.82 11.77
N PRO A 142 16.64 13.08 12.12
CA PRO A 142 15.34 13.65 11.81
C PRO A 142 14.95 13.45 10.35
N ASP A 143 13.73 12.97 10.17
CA ASP A 143 13.14 12.61 8.90
C ASP A 143 13.15 13.76 7.86
N LEU A 144 13.06 15.02 8.30
CA LEU A 144 13.11 16.21 7.45
C LEU A 144 14.48 16.41 6.77
N LEU A 145 15.56 15.90 7.36
CA LEU A 145 16.89 16.01 6.75
C LEU A 145 17.03 15.09 5.54
N HIS A 146 16.25 14.01 5.46
CA HIS A 146 16.25 13.13 4.30
C HIS A 146 15.62 13.78 3.05
N THR A 147 14.88 14.88 3.21
CA THR A 147 14.17 15.54 2.11
C THR A 147 15.10 16.06 1.02
N TRP A 148 16.39 16.31 1.32
CA TRP A 148 17.38 16.66 0.29
C TRP A 148 17.52 15.57 -0.78
N ARG A 149 17.18 14.32 -0.47
CA ARG A 149 17.27 13.17 -1.39
C ARG A 149 16.16 13.15 -2.44
N ARG A 150 15.15 14.02 -2.32
CA ARG A 150 13.96 14.05 -3.17
C ARG A 150 14.20 14.63 -4.57
N ILE A 151 15.19 15.49 -4.73
CA ILE A 151 15.32 16.34 -5.93
C ILE A 151 15.34 15.46 -7.20
N GLY A 152 14.33 15.64 -8.06
CA GLY A 152 14.21 14.97 -9.37
C GLY A 152 13.61 13.56 -9.39
N GLN A 153 13.04 13.05 -8.29
CA GLN A 153 12.48 11.69 -8.26
C GLN A 153 11.04 11.63 -8.83
N PRO A 154 10.73 10.71 -9.76
CA PRO A 154 9.36 10.47 -10.21
C PRO A 154 8.51 9.85 -9.09
N ASP A 155 7.18 10.06 -9.14
CA ASP A 155 6.26 9.39 -8.22
C ASP A 155 6.27 7.87 -8.46
N VAL A 156 6.02 7.10 -7.41
CA VAL A 156 6.08 5.62 -7.45
C VAL A 156 4.70 5.03 -7.22
N ARG A 157 4.52 3.78 -7.63
CA ARG A 157 3.29 3.02 -7.37
C ARG A 157 3.11 2.75 -5.86
N PRO A 158 1.89 2.75 -5.31
CA PRO A 158 1.60 2.33 -3.94
C PRO A 158 2.29 1.04 -3.48
N SER A 159 2.33 -0.03 -4.28
CA SER A 159 3.02 -1.28 -3.94
C SER A 159 4.52 -1.09 -3.80
N THR A 160 5.14 -0.31 -4.70
CA THR A 160 6.57 0.06 -4.61
C THR A 160 6.85 0.88 -3.35
N HIS A 161 5.98 1.84 -3.02
CA HIS A 161 6.09 2.63 -1.80
C HIS A 161 6.02 1.75 -0.53
N LEU A 162 5.09 0.80 -0.50
CA LEU A 162 4.97 -0.20 0.57
C LEU A 162 6.21 -1.10 0.66
N GLY A 163 6.83 -1.45 -0.47
CA GLY A 163 8.11 -2.16 -0.52
C GLY A 163 9.23 -1.39 0.18
N TYR A 164 9.32 -0.07 0.00
CA TYR A 164 10.27 0.76 0.74
C TYR A 164 9.92 0.85 2.23
N ALA A 165 8.65 0.95 2.59
CA ALA A 165 8.22 0.91 3.99
C ALA A 165 8.62 -0.42 4.65
N ARG A 166 8.47 -1.56 3.95
CA ARG A 166 8.92 -2.88 4.40
C ARG A 166 10.44 -2.92 4.62
N LYS A 167 11.22 -2.37 3.68
CA LYS A 167 12.68 -2.26 3.79
C LYS A 167 13.09 -1.45 5.01
N ILE A 168 12.44 -0.31 5.24
CA ILE A 168 12.66 0.54 6.43
C ILE A 168 12.38 -0.23 7.72
N LEU A 169 11.25 -0.94 7.82
CA LEU A 169 10.94 -1.74 9.01
C LEU A 169 11.96 -2.86 9.25
N THR A 170 12.47 -3.46 8.18
CA THR A 170 13.46 -4.54 8.25
C THR A 170 14.82 -4.01 8.72
N GLU A 171 15.30 -2.91 8.13
CA GLU A 171 16.64 -2.40 8.39
C GLU A 171 16.72 -1.55 9.66
N TRP A 172 15.69 -0.73 9.93
CA TRP A 172 15.67 0.24 11.04
C TRP A 172 14.84 -0.23 12.22
N GLY A 173 14.08 -1.31 12.05
CA GLY A 173 13.29 -1.94 13.09
C GLY A 173 11.84 -1.45 13.13
N TRP A 174 11.00 -2.28 13.74
CA TRP A 174 9.59 -2.01 13.99
C TRP A 174 9.32 -1.62 15.45
N GLN A 175 8.29 -0.81 15.68
CA GLN A 175 7.80 -0.46 17.01
C GLN A 175 6.27 -0.27 17.06
N ASN A 176 5.69 -0.54 18.23
CA ASN A 176 4.25 -0.41 18.52
C ASN A 176 3.90 0.61 19.61
N THR A 177 4.82 1.53 19.93
CA THR A 177 4.57 2.52 20.97
C THR A 177 3.41 3.45 20.58
N PRO A 178 2.46 3.68 21.49
CA PRO A 178 1.30 4.50 21.18
C PRO A 178 1.61 5.92 20.72
N TYR A 179 0.93 6.33 19.64
CA TYR A 179 0.98 7.69 19.07
C TYR A 179 2.39 8.15 18.66
N ARG A 180 3.32 7.19 18.47
CA ARG A 180 4.68 7.46 18.01
C ARG A 180 4.86 6.87 16.62
N LEU A 181 5.31 7.69 15.67
CA LEU A 181 5.75 7.23 14.37
C LEU A 181 7.14 6.57 14.42
N ARG A 182 7.93 6.97 15.42
CA ARG A 182 9.33 6.59 15.61
C ARG A 182 9.68 6.53 17.09
N ASN A 183 10.55 5.60 17.48
CA ASN A 183 11.15 5.57 18.82
C ASN A 183 12.58 6.15 18.85
N ALA A 184 13.17 6.26 20.04
CA ALA A 184 14.52 6.81 20.23
C ALA A 184 15.62 6.02 19.50
N ARG A 185 15.39 4.74 19.16
CA ARG A 185 16.32 3.89 18.41
C ARG A 185 16.13 3.96 16.89
N GLY A 186 15.19 4.78 16.42
CA GLY A 186 14.90 4.88 14.99
C GLY A 186 14.02 3.75 14.44
N ALA A 187 13.42 2.91 15.28
CA ALA A 187 12.40 1.99 14.79
C ALA A 187 11.12 2.75 14.43
N ARG A 188 10.40 2.29 13.39
CA ARG A 188 9.17 2.93 12.89
C ARG A 188 7.94 2.05 13.11
N CYS A 189 6.76 2.65 13.25
CA CYS A 189 5.49 1.91 13.04
C CYS A 189 5.17 1.86 11.54
N LEU A 190 4.11 1.15 11.14
CA LEU A 190 3.67 1.09 9.74
C LEU A 190 3.50 2.49 9.09
N CYS A 191 2.71 3.37 9.72
CA CYS A 191 2.52 4.74 9.22
C CYS A 191 3.82 5.53 9.20
N GLY A 192 4.67 5.35 10.22
CA GLY A 192 5.97 5.99 10.29
C GLY A 192 6.89 5.56 9.16
N ALA A 193 6.89 4.28 8.80
CA ALA A 193 7.71 3.76 7.71
C ALA A 193 7.29 4.30 6.35
N MET A 194 5.98 4.39 6.06
CA MET A 194 5.47 5.01 4.83
C MET A 194 5.84 6.50 4.74
N LEU A 195 5.65 7.27 5.83
CA LEU A 195 6.05 8.67 5.86
C LEU A 195 7.56 8.86 5.72
N THR A 196 8.36 7.98 6.32
CA THR A 196 9.82 7.99 6.15
C THR A 196 10.20 7.66 4.71
N ALA A 197 9.54 6.69 4.04
CA ALA A 197 9.77 6.40 2.63
C ALA A 197 9.51 7.64 1.74
N HIS A 198 8.40 8.34 1.97
CA HIS A 198 8.10 9.60 1.27
C HIS A 198 9.17 10.68 1.49
N ARG A 199 9.68 10.81 2.71
CA ARG A 199 10.72 11.80 3.03
C ARG A 199 12.10 11.44 2.46
N LEU A 200 12.36 10.15 2.25
CA LEU A 200 13.53 9.67 1.53
C LEU A 200 13.42 9.88 0.00
N GLY A 201 12.28 10.36 -0.49
CA GLY A 201 12.02 10.63 -1.91
C GLY A 201 11.27 9.52 -2.63
N TYR A 202 10.79 8.49 -1.92
CA TYR A 202 10.04 7.39 -2.52
C TYR A 202 8.54 7.72 -2.52
N GLY A 203 8.09 8.37 -3.58
CA GLY A 203 6.68 8.71 -3.81
C GLY A 203 6.20 10.00 -3.13
N SER A 204 5.04 10.47 -3.58
CA SER A 204 4.34 11.65 -3.07
C SER A 204 3.54 11.37 -1.79
N LEU A 205 2.95 12.42 -1.19
CA LEU A 205 1.98 12.23 -0.11
C LEU A 205 0.71 11.53 -0.59
N GLU A 206 0.29 11.78 -1.84
CA GLU A 206 -0.82 11.06 -2.46
C GLU A 206 -0.52 9.56 -2.54
N THR A 207 0.71 9.18 -2.90
CA THR A 207 1.15 7.79 -2.89
C THR A 207 1.12 7.18 -1.49
N VAL A 208 1.47 7.94 -0.45
CA VAL A 208 1.33 7.50 0.96
C VAL A 208 -0.13 7.24 1.30
N ASP A 209 -1.05 8.15 0.96
CA ASP A 209 -2.47 8.01 1.25
C ASP A 209 -3.07 6.79 0.53
N ARG A 210 -2.72 6.60 -0.75
CA ARG A 210 -3.15 5.44 -1.54
C ARG A 210 -2.57 4.13 -0.98
N ALA A 211 -1.29 4.11 -0.58
CA ALA A 211 -0.69 2.96 0.09
C ALA A 211 -1.38 2.65 1.44
N GLY A 212 -1.73 3.68 2.21
CA GLY A 212 -2.51 3.56 3.43
C GLY A 212 -3.90 2.96 3.19
N ALA A 213 -4.58 3.36 2.11
CA ALA A 213 -5.87 2.79 1.72
C ALA A 213 -5.78 1.29 1.38
N TRP A 214 -4.69 0.86 0.72
CA TRP A 214 -4.43 -0.56 0.48
C TRP A 214 -4.20 -1.33 1.77
N LEU A 215 -3.45 -0.79 2.73
CA LEU A 215 -3.26 -1.38 4.05
C LEU A 215 -4.59 -1.53 4.81
N ILE A 216 -5.43 -0.50 4.80
CA ILE A 216 -6.77 -0.58 5.42
C ILE A 216 -7.62 -1.64 4.74
N THR A 217 -7.55 -1.76 3.41
CA THR A 217 -8.28 -2.78 2.66
C THR A 217 -7.81 -4.19 3.03
N GLU A 218 -6.50 -4.40 3.14
CA GLU A 218 -5.94 -5.69 3.56
C GLU A 218 -6.34 -6.03 5.01
N LEU A 219 -6.25 -5.07 5.92
CA LEU A 219 -6.70 -5.23 7.31
C LEU A 219 -8.18 -5.64 7.40
N ARG A 220 -9.05 -4.97 6.64
CA ARG A 220 -10.48 -5.33 6.57
C ARG A 220 -10.68 -6.75 6.05
N SER A 221 -9.89 -7.18 5.07
CA SER A 221 -9.96 -8.55 4.56
C SER A 221 -9.53 -9.60 5.60
N GLN A 222 -8.72 -9.20 6.59
CA GLN A 222 -8.32 -10.03 7.73
C GLN A 222 -9.28 -9.89 8.93
N GLY A 223 -10.42 -9.20 8.77
CA GLY A 223 -11.42 -8.99 9.81
C GLY A 223 -11.16 -7.81 10.74
N TRP A 224 -10.15 -6.97 10.45
CA TRP A 224 -9.85 -5.77 11.24
C TRP A 224 -10.55 -4.53 10.66
N ASN A 225 -11.47 -3.94 11.41
CA ASN A 225 -12.33 -2.83 10.94
C ASN A 225 -11.90 -1.43 11.42
N ASP A 226 -10.86 -1.33 12.25
CA ASP A 226 -10.34 -0.06 12.76
C ASP A 226 -9.13 0.44 11.92
N LEU A 227 -8.58 1.59 12.25
CA LEU A 227 -7.42 2.20 11.59
C LEU A 227 -6.12 1.40 11.83
N ILE A 228 -5.10 1.72 11.02
CA ILE A 228 -3.76 1.13 11.09
C ILE A 228 -3.10 1.36 12.47
N GLY A 229 -3.34 2.53 13.08
CA GLY A 229 -2.75 2.91 14.37
C GLY A 229 -3.18 1.98 15.52
N PRO A 230 -4.49 1.79 15.76
CA PRO A 230 -5.00 0.77 16.68
C PRO A 230 -4.46 -0.63 16.42
N TRP A 231 -4.46 -1.09 15.15
CA TRP A 231 -3.91 -2.41 14.80
C TRP A 231 -2.44 -2.54 15.22
N ASN A 232 -1.60 -1.57 14.86
CA ASN A 232 -0.16 -1.60 15.14
C ASN A 232 0.15 -1.65 16.64
N ARG A 233 -0.77 -1.20 17.50
CA ARG A 233 -0.59 -1.09 18.96
C ARG A 233 -1.27 -2.19 19.74
N GLN A 234 -1.96 -3.11 19.07
CA GLN A 234 -2.63 -4.21 19.74
C GLN A 234 -1.60 -5.03 20.54
N PRO A 235 -1.91 -5.39 21.81
CA PRO A 235 -1.05 -6.25 22.60
C PRO A 235 -0.71 -7.56 21.88
N GLY A 236 0.54 -7.98 21.96
CA GLY A 236 1.01 -9.20 21.30
C GLY A 236 1.36 -9.05 19.81
N ARG A 237 1.18 -7.87 19.19
CA ARG A 237 1.69 -7.64 17.84
C ARG A 237 3.21 -7.67 17.79
N THR A 238 3.72 -8.28 16.72
CA THR A 238 5.14 -8.45 16.49
C THR A 238 5.60 -7.71 15.22
N ALA A 239 6.92 -7.57 15.08
CA ALA A 239 7.51 -7.09 13.84
C ALA A 239 7.18 -8.01 12.65
N ALA A 240 7.12 -9.33 12.89
CA ALA A 240 6.75 -10.31 11.86
C ALA A 240 5.32 -10.11 11.37
N ASP A 241 4.38 -9.77 12.26
CA ASP A 241 3.00 -9.46 11.87
C ASP A 241 2.95 -8.22 10.97
N ALA A 242 3.70 -7.17 11.33
CA ALA A 242 3.75 -5.93 10.55
C ALA A 242 4.37 -6.15 9.15
N LEU A 243 5.43 -6.96 9.07
CA LEU A 243 6.04 -7.33 7.79
C LEU A 243 5.12 -8.21 6.96
N SER A 244 4.43 -9.19 7.57
CA SER A 244 3.47 -10.05 6.89
C SER A 244 2.28 -9.27 6.33
N LEU A 245 1.78 -8.28 7.08
CA LEU A 245 0.74 -7.37 6.60
C LEU A 245 1.22 -6.56 5.39
N LEU A 246 2.44 -6.02 5.43
CA LEU A 246 3.00 -5.30 4.28
C LEU A 246 3.16 -6.23 3.08
N ASP A 247 3.67 -7.45 3.27
CA ASP A 247 3.85 -8.42 2.18
C ASP A 247 2.53 -8.78 1.50
N ALA A 248 1.48 -9.06 2.29
CA ALA A 248 0.15 -9.31 1.76
C ALA A 248 -0.41 -8.09 1.01
N THR A 249 -0.22 -6.89 1.55
CA THR A 249 -0.70 -5.64 0.95
C THR A 249 0.04 -5.32 -0.35
N ILE A 250 1.36 -5.48 -0.39
CA ILE A 250 2.20 -5.29 -1.59
C ILE A 250 1.71 -6.23 -2.69
N LEU A 251 1.51 -7.51 -2.36
CA LEU A 251 1.02 -8.50 -3.31
C LEU A 251 -0.37 -8.16 -3.85
N ARG A 252 -1.29 -7.71 -2.98
CA ARG A 252 -2.63 -7.27 -3.40
C ARG A 252 -2.57 -6.05 -4.31
N ALA A 253 -1.85 -5.00 -3.92
CA ALA A 253 -1.76 -3.76 -4.69
C ALA A 253 -1.10 -4.00 -6.07
N SER A 254 0.00 -4.75 -6.10
CA SER A 254 0.72 -5.08 -7.35
C SER A 254 -0.15 -5.88 -8.32
N ARG A 255 -0.92 -6.86 -7.84
CA ARG A 255 -1.89 -7.61 -8.67
C ARG A 255 -2.98 -6.71 -9.24
N ALA A 256 -3.31 -5.62 -8.56
CA ALA A 256 -4.26 -4.61 -9.03
C ALA A 256 -3.61 -3.53 -9.92
N GLY A 257 -2.31 -3.63 -10.23
CA GLY A 257 -1.58 -2.64 -11.03
C GLY A 257 -1.18 -1.38 -10.27
N HIS A 258 -1.26 -1.41 -8.93
CA HIS A 258 -0.92 -0.32 -8.02
C HIS A 258 0.32 -0.60 -7.20
#